data_AF-A0A8K0P790-F1
#
_entry.id   AF-A0A8K0P790-F1
#
_cell.length_a   1.000
_cell.length_b   1.000
_cell.length_c   1.000
_cell.angle_alpha   90.00
_cell.angle_beta   90.00
_cell.angle_gamma   90.00
#
_symmetry.space_group_name_H-M   'P 1'
#
loop_
_entity.id
_entity.type
_entity.pdbx_description
1 polymer ?
#
loop_
_entity_poly.entity_id
_entity_poly.type
_entity_poly.pdbx_seq_one_letter_code
_entity_poly.pdbx_strand_id
1 'polypeptide(L)' 'MAGFSTTVYNALFKRTSTFALTVAVSAFFFERTFELISESMFNSMNKGKLWKDIKHKNQLNVKWVNIW' A
#
# COMPACT_ATOMS: atom_id res chain seq x y z
N MET A 1 37.10 3.89 4.88
CA MET A 1 35.99 3.94 3.91
C MET A 1 34.71 4.16 4.69
N ALA A 2 33.91 5.18 4.36
CA ALA A 2 32.62 5.38 5.03
C ALA A 2 31.66 4.27 4.57
N GLY A 3 31.07 3.53 5.51
CA GLY A 3 30.06 2.52 5.20
C GLY A 3 28.74 3.17 4.78
N PHE A 4 27.89 2.42 4.07
CA PHE A 4 26.56 2.89 3.63
C PHE A 4 25.76 3.51 4.78
N SER A 5 25.75 2.88 5.96
CA SER A 5 25.08 3.39 7.16
C SER A 5 25.64 4.72 7.65
N THR A 6 26.95 4.94 7.54
CA THR A 6 27.60 6.22 7.90
C THR A 6 27.18 7.33 6.95
N THR A 7 27.05 7.03 5.65
CA THR A 7 26.56 7.98 4.64
C THR A 7 25.11 8.36 4.90
N VAL A 8 24.23 7.38 5.15
CA VAL A 8 22.82 7.61 5.46
C VAL A 8 22.64 8.42 6.74
N TYR A 9 23.38 8.09 7.80
CA TYR A 9 23.33 8.84 9.06
C TYR A 9 23.74 10.30 8.86
N ASN A 10 24.87 10.53 8.18
CA ASN A 10 25.36 11.88 7.93
C ASN A 10 24.44 12.70 7.03
N ALA A 11 23.74 12.06 6.08
CA ALA A 11 22.86 12.74 5.13
C ALA A 11 21.47 13.05 5.70
N LEU A 12 20.86 12.10 6.42
CA LEU A 12 19.45 12.19 6.81
C LEU A 12 19.25 12.41 8.31
N PHE A 13 20.03 11.72 9.14
CA PHE A 13 19.76 11.60 10.58
C PHE A 13 20.64 12.49 11.48
N LYS A 14 21.72 13.09 10.95
CA LYS A 14 22.69 13.87 11.74
C LYS A 14 22.17 15.23 12.19
N ARG A 15 21.33 15.91 11.40
CA ARG A 15 20.76 17.23 11.74
C ARG A 15 19.27 17.09 12.02
N THR A 16 18.78 17.71 13.09
CA THR A 16 17.36 17.63 13.48
C THR A 16 16.41 18.14 12.39
N SER A 17 16.81 19.17 11.64
CA SER A 17 16.02 19.71 10.53
C SER A 17 15.88 18.73 9.35
N THR A 18 16.97 18.09 8.93
CA THR A 18 16.93 17.08 7.86
C THR A 18 16.25 15.80 8.32
N PHE A 19 16.38 15.46 9.61
CA PHE A 19 15.69 14.34 10.22
C PHE A 19 14.17 14.52 10.18
N ALA A 20 13.66 15.67 10.65
CA ALA A 20 12.23 15.96 10.64
C ALA A 20 11.64 15.93 9.22
N LEU A 21 12.35 16.50 8.24
CA LEU A 21 11.94 16.44 6.83
C LEU A 21 11.93 15.01 6.29
N THR A 22 12.96 14.21 6.62
CA THR A 22 13.05 12.81 6.21
C THR A 22 11.87 12.00 6.77
N VAL A 23 11.52 12.20 8.05
CA VAL A 23 10.38 11.53 8.69
C VAL A 23 9.05 11.96 8.08
N ALA A 24 8.84 13.25 7.83
CA ALA A 24 7.60 13.74 7.23
C ALA A 24 7.40 13.18 5.81
N VAL A 25 8.44 13.21 4.99
CA VAL A 25 8.40 12.67 3.63
C VAL A 25 8.22 11.15 3.65
N SER A 26 8.97 10.44 4.49
CA SER A 26 8.86 8.98 4.56
C SER A 26 7.49 8.54 5.04
N ALA A 27 6.89 9.22 6.02
CA ALA A 27 5.55 8.92 6.51
C ALA A 27 4.49 9.05 5.40
N PHE A 28 4.56 10.12 4.59
CA PHE A 28 3.63 10.33 3.47
C PHE A 28 3.69 9.20 2.44
N PHE A 29 4.91 8.81 2.03
CA PHE A 29 5.08 7.70 1.09
C PHE A 29 4.76 6.34 1.71
N PHE A 30 5.05 6.18 3.01
CA PHE A 30 4.76 4.97 3.75
C PHE A 30 3.27 4.70 3.81
N GLU A 31 2.44 5.69 4.15
CA GLU A 31 0.98 5.57 4.19
C GLU A 31 0.44 4.99 2.88
N ARG A 32 0.76 5.62 1.74
CA ARG A 32 0.24 5.20 0.44
C ARG A 32 0.72 3.81 0.03
N THR A 33 1.99 3.51 0.28
CA THR A 33 2.57 2.22 -0.11
C THR A 33 2.06 1.10 0.79
N PHE A 34 1.97 1.36 2.09
CA PHE A 34 1.53 0.38 3.08
C PHE A 34 0.05 0.02 2.90
N GLU A 35 -0.81 0.99 2.55
CA GLU A 35 -2.21 0.74 2.19
C GLU A 35 -2.31 -0.27 1.03
N LEU A 36 -1.61 0.01 -0.08
CA LEU A 36 -1.63 -0.85 -1.28
C LEU A 36 -1.09 -2.25 -1.00
N ILE A 37 0.01 -2.35 -0.26
CA ILE A 37 0.61 -3.63 0.11
C ILE A 37 -0.35 -4.42 1.00
N SER A 38 -0.90 -3.78 2.02
CA SER A 38 -1.81 -4.42 2.98
C SER A 38 -3.07 -4.92 2.28
N GLU A 39 -3.66 -4.11 1.40
CA GLU A 39 -4.81 -4.52 0.60
C GLU A 39 -4.44 -5.70 -0.33
N SER A 40 -3.32 -5.61 -1.06
CA SER A 40 -2.88 -6.68 -1.96
C SER A 40 -2.64 -8.00 -1.22
N MET A 41 -1.97 -7.94 -0.07
CA MET A 41 -1.71 -9.09 0.79
C MET A 41 -3.02 -9.69 1.31
N PHE A 42 -3.94 -8.85 1.81
CA PHE A 42 -5.24 -9.29 2.31
C PHE A 42 -6.09 -9.95 1.21
N ASN A 43 -6.13 -9.33 0.03
CA ASN A 43 -6.83 -9.87 -1.12
C ASN A 43 -6.23 -11.19 -1.56
N SER A 44 -4.90 -11.30 -1.55
CA SER A 44 -4.23 -12.51 -1.97
C SER A 44 -4.48 -13.68 -1.04
N MET A 45 -4.57 -13.43 0.27
CA MET A 45 -4.89 -14.45 1.26
C MET A 45 -6.36 -14.88 1.21
N ASN A 46 -7.27 -13.98 0.83
CA ASN A 46 -8.70 -14.22 0.87
C ASN A 46 -9.35 -14.34 -0.53
N LYS A 47 -8.55 -14.64 -1.56
CA LYS A 47 -9.02 -14.82 -2.95
C LYS A 47 -10.20 -15.78 -2.99
N GLY A 48 -11.27 -15.38 -3.66
CA GLY A 48 -12.48 -16.18 -3.86
C GLY A 48 -13.51 -16.07 -2.73
N LYS A 49 -13.16 -15.45 -1.58
CA LYS A 49 -14.10 -15.15 -0.49
C LYS A 49 -14.54 -13.69 -0.47
N LEU A 50 -13.78 -12.79 -1.09
CA LEU A 50 -14.11 -11.38 -1.09
C LEU A 50 -15.32 -11.11 -1.98
N TRP A 51 -16.16 -10.17 -1.53
CA TRP A 51 -17.29 -9.69 -2.33
C TRP A 51 -16.86 -9.24 -3.72
N LYS A 52 -15.69 -8.60 -3.86
CA LYS A 52 -15.18 -8.15 -5.16
C LYS A 52 -14.89 -9.29 -6.15
N ASP A 53 -14.56 -10.48 -5.66
CA ASP A 53 -14.35 -11.66 -6.49
C ASP A 53 -15.69 -12.31 -6.90
N ILE A 54 -16.69 -12.25 -6.01
CA ILE A 54 -18.03 -12.85 -6.21
C ILE A 54 -18.97 -11.90 -6.97
N LYS A 55 -18.72 -10.59 -6.94
CA LYS A 55 -19.59 -9.55 -7.53
C LYS A 55 -19.79 -9.74 -9.02
N HIS A 56 -18.79 -10.21 -9.77
CA HIS A 56 -18.93 -10.51 -11.19
C HIS A 56 -20.02 -11.58 -11.45
N LYS A 57 -20.11 -12.61 -10.59
CA LYS A 57 -21.14 -13.65 -10.68
C LYS A 57 -22.55 -13.10 -10.39
N ASN A 58 -22.66 -12.16 -9.46
CA ASN A 58 -23.94 -11.56 -9.10
C ASN A 58 -24.40 -10.51 -10.12
N GLN A 59 -23.51 -9.65 -10.63
CA GLN A 59 -23.86 -8.67 -11.67
C GLN A 59 -24.30 -9.34 -12.98
N LEU A 60 -23.73 -10.49 -13.34
CA LEU A 60 -24.24 -11.31 -14.44
C LEU A 60 -25.64 -11.86 -14.12
N ASN A 61 -25.88 -12.36 -12.91
CA ASN A 61 -27.20 -12.84 -12.48
C ASN A 61 -28.28 -11.72 -12.54
N VAL A 62 -27.94 -10.47 -12.20
CA VAL A 62 -28.90 -9.35 -12.33
C VAL A 62 -29.13 -8.92 -13.78
N LYS A 63 -28.15 -9.08 -14.67
CA LYS A 63 -28.32 -8.80 -16.12
C LYS A 63 -29.29 -9.77 -16.78
N TRP A 64 -29.32 -11.04 -16.38
CA TRP A 64 -30.23 -12.05 -16.93
C TRP A 64 -31.68 -11.92 -16.43
N VAL A 65 -31.88 -11.30 -15.27
CA VAL A 65 -33.22 -11.05 -14.69
C VAL A 65 -33.94 -9.85 -15.33
N ASN A 66 -33.23 -9.01 -16.09
CA ASN A 66 -33.77 -7.79 -16.71
C ASN A 66 -33.84 -7.88 -18.26
N ILE A 67 -33.98 -9.09 -18.81
CA ILE A 67 -34.11 -9.38 -20.26
C ILE A 67 -35.58 -9.75 -20.63
N TRP A 68 -36.55 -9.27 -19.86
CA TRP A 68 -37.96 -9.25 -20.25
C TRP A 68 -38.51 -7.84 -20.12
#